data_AF-A0A368JM90-F1
#
_entry.id   AF-A0A368JM90-F1
#
_cell.length_a   1.000
_cell.length_b   1.000
_cell.length_c   1.000
_cell.angle_alpha   90.00
_cell.angle_beta   90.00
_cell.angle_gamma   90.00
#
_symmetry.space_group_name_H-M   'P 1'
#
loop_
_entity.id
_entity.type
_entity.pdbx_description
1 polymer ?
#
loop_
_entity_poly.entity_id
_entity_poly.type
_entity_poly.pdbx_seq_one_letter_code
_entity_poly.pdbx_strand_id
1 'polypeptide(L)'
;MEIICVNENFPAPVLAFYAEFGVKTPKEDQMYTVRMVKRHTNGETGVLLGEIQNPDVPVRHPVLGEVWFEPTFNINRFRTLLGQPVRQEELEMINS
;
A
#
# COMPACT_ATOMS: atom_id res chain seq x y z
N MET A 1 10.30 2.05 8.66
CA MET A 1 9.48 1.41 9.71
C MET A 1 9.18 -0.02 9.30
N GLU A 2 9.25 -0.98 10.21
CA GLU A 2 8.88 -2.38 9.97
C GLU A 2 7.42 -2.64 10.39
N ILE A 3 6.69 -3.39 9.57
CA ILE A 3 5.27 -3.72 9.77
C ILE A 3 4.99 -5.16 9.33
N ILE A 4 3.96 -5.79 9.90
CA ILE A 4 3.48 -7.11 9.49
C ILE A 4 2.12 -6.96 8.82
N CYS A 5 1.91 -7.64 7.69
CA CYS A 5 0.59 -7.68 7.06
C CYS A 5 -0.33 -8.62 7.84
N VAL A 6 -1.52 -8.13 8.16
CA VAL A 6 -2.55 -8.89 8.91
C VAL A 6 -3.83 -9.06 8.09
N ASN A 7 -3.81 -8.66 6.82
CA ASN A 7 -4.95 -8.80 5.91
C ASN A 7 -4.48 -8.77 4.45
N GLU A 8 -4.27 -9.97 3.90
CA GLU A 8 -3.93 -10.15 2.48
C GLU A 8 -5.16 -10.21 1.56
N ASN A 9 -6.38 -10.03 2.07
CA ASN A 9 -7.58 -10.15 1.27
C ASN A 9 -7.82 -8.89 0.43
N PHE A 10 -7.92 -9.07 -0.88
CA PHE A 10 -8.31 -8.04 -1.83
C PHE A 10 -9.59 -8.47 -2.55
N PRO A 11 -10.49 -7.53 -2.88
CA PRO A 11 -11.66 -7.84 -3.70
C PRO A 11 -11.23 -8.47 -5.04
N ALA A 12 -11.99 -9.46 -5.53
CA ALA A 12 -11.68 -10.17 -6.76
C ALA A 12 -11.42 -9.25 -7.98
N PRO A 13 -12.18 -8.15 -8.20
CA PRO A 13 -11.89 -7.23 -9.31
C PRO A 13 -10.52 -6.55 -9.19
N VAL A 14 -10.06 -6.25 -7.98
CA VAL A 14 -8.74 -5.65 -7.72
C VAL A 14 -7.64 -6.66 -8.04
N LEU A 15 -7.82 -7.92 -7.63
CA LEU A 15 -6.86 -8.99 -7.93
C LEU A 15 -6.75 -9.26 -9.43
N ALA A 16 -7.87 -9.26 -10.15
CA ALA A 16 -7.88 -9.43 -11.61
C ALA A 16 -7.09 -8.31 -12.30
N PHE A 17 -7.38 -7.06 -11.93
CA PHE A 17 -6.63 -5.90 -12.42
C PHE A 17 -5.15 -5.99 -12.08
N TYR A 18 -4.80 -6.31 -10.83
CA TYR A 18 -3.40 -6.48 -10.42
C TYR A 18 -2.68 -7.58 -11.19
N ALA A 19 -3.35 -8.69 -11.50
CA ALA A 19 -2.78 -9.77 -12.29
C ALA A 19 -2.47 -9.33 -13.75
N GLU A 20 -3.32 -8.51 -14.36
CA GLU A 20 -3.11 -7.98 -15.72
C GLU A 20 -1.81 -7.17 -15.82
N PHE A 21 -1.44 -6.44 -14.77
CA PHE A 21 -0.25 -5.58 -14.75
C PHE A 21 0.93 -6.19 -13.97
N GLY A 22 0.81 -7.42 -13.45
CA GLY A 22 1.89 -8.07 -12.69
C GLY A 22 2.16 -7.45 -11.31
N VAL A 23 1.15 -6.83 -10.69
CA VAL A 23 1.23 -6.25 -9.35
C VAL A 23 1.26 -7.38 -8.30
N LYS A 24 2.28 -7.36 -7.46
CA LYS A 24 2.41 -8.22 -6.28
C LYS A 24 1.70 -7.58 -5.09
N THR A 25 0.98 -8.38 -4.32
CA THR A 25 0.30 -7.95 -3.10
C THR A 25 1.05 -8.44 -1.84
N PRO A 26 0.92 -7.73 -0.70
CA PRO A 26 1.39 -8.19 0.59
C PRO A 26 0.73 -9.52 0.97
N LYS A 27 1.48 -10.35 1.70
CA LYS A 27 1.06 -11.65 2.22
C LYS A 27 0.89 -11.60 3.73
N GLU A 28 -0.16 -12.25 4.21
CA GLU A 28 -0.46 -12.32 5.64
C GLU A 28 0.72 -12.94 6.41
N ASP A 29 0.96 -12.44 7.62
CA ASP A 29 2.08 -12.80 8.49
C ASP A 29 3.49 -12.52 7.93
N GLN A 30 3.60 -11.88 6.76
CA GLN A 30 4.88 -11.44 6.23
C GLN A 30 5.24 -10.04 6.75
N MET A 31 6.51 -9.88 7.15
CA MET A 31 7.10 -8.61 7.53
C MET A 31 7.55 -7.81 6.31
N TYR A 32 7.35 -6.50 6.36
CA TYR A 32 7.71 -5.55 5.33
C TYR A 32 8.30 -4.28 5.92
N THR A 33 9.12 -3.60 5.12
CA THR A 33 9.66 -2.27 5.43
C THR A 33 8.87 -1.21 4.65
N VAL A 34 8.32 -0.21 5.32
CA VAL A 34 7.71 0.94 4.64
C VAL A 34 8.81 1.82 4.05
N ARG A 35 8.82 1.99 2.72
CA ARG A 35 9.77 2.86 2.00
C ARG A 35 9.22 4.25 1.70
N MET A 36 7.90 4.39 1.59
CA MET A 36 7.25 5.67 1.31
C MET A 36 5.81 5.63 1.79
N VAL A 37 5.34 6.78 2.29
CA VAL A 37 3.95 6.98 2.71
C VAL A 37 3.29 7.96 1.75
N LYS A 38 2.13 7.60 1.18
CA LYS A 38 1.31 8.48 0.34
C LYS A 38 -0.02 8.77 1.02
N ARG A 39 -0.32 10.06 1.20
CA ARG A 39 -1.66 10.51 1.62
C ARG A 39 -2.52 10.73 0.39
N HIS A 40 -3.65 10.05 0.35
CA HIS A 40 -4.61 10.16 -0.74
C HIS A 40 -5.62 11.28 -0.44
N THR A 41 -6.18 11.87 -1.49
CA THR A 41 -7.15 12.98 -1.37
C THR A 41 -8.47 12.57 -0.71
N ASN A 42 -8.76 11.26 -0.65
CA ASN A 42 -9.91 10.70 0.06
C ASN A 42 -9.66 10.50 1.57
N GLY A 43 -8.52 10.92 2.10
CA GLY A 43 -8.15 10.78 3.51
C GLY A 43 -7.48 9.46 3.88
N GLU A 44 -7.41 8.50 2.95
CA GLU A 44 -6.73 7.22 3.19
C GLU A 44 -5.22 7.38 3.13
N THR A 45 -4.52 6.57 3.92
CA THR A 45 -3.05 6.50 3.89
C THR A 45 -2.60 5.20 3.25
N GLY A 46 -1.90 5.33 2.13
CA GLY A 46 -1.27 4.23 1.43
C GLY A 46 0.24 4.17 1.71
N VAL A 47 0.79 2.96 1.70
CA VAL A 47 2.24 2.74 1.82
C VAL A 47 2.79 1.99 0.62
N LEU A 48 4.03 2.33 0.27
CA LEU A 48 4.88 1.51 -0.57
C LEU A 48 5.82 0.70 0.32
N LEU A 49 6.02 -0.57 -0.02
CA LEU A 49 6.83 -1.51 0.73
C LEU A 49 8.20 -1.69 0.05
N GLY A 50 9.24 -1.98 0.81
CA GLY A 50 10.60 -2.17 0.28
C GLY A 50 10.73 -3.47 -0.50
N GLU A 51 10.07 -4.52 -0.02
CA GLU A 51 10.13 -5.88 -0.55
C GLU A 51 9.19 -6.07 -1.76
N ILE A 52 8.29 -5.12 -1.99
CA ILE A 52 7.35 -5.11 -3.12
C ILE A 52 7.58 -3.83 -3.93
N GLN A 53 8.16 -3.99 -5.11
CA GLN A 53 8.26 -2.97 -6.14
C GLN A 53 7.40 -3.40 -7.32
N ASN A 54 6.29 -2.70 -7.50
CA ASN A 54 5.30 -2.96 -8.53
C ASN A 54 5.48 -2.01 -9.71
N PRO A 55 5.09 -2.43 -10.93
CA PRO A 55 4.98 -1.51 -12.05
C PRO A 55 3.88 -0.47 -11.80
N ASP A 56 4.01 0.66 -12.48
CA ASP A 56 2.94 1.65 -12.53
C ASP A 56 1.71 1.07 -13.25
N VAL A 57 0.52 1.38 -12.73
CA VAL A 57 -0.74 0.94 -13.32
C VAL A 57 -1.63 2.14 -13.66
N PRO A 58 -2.51 2.02 -14.68
CA PRO A 58 -3.41 3.11 -15.04
C PRO A 58 -4.55 3.24 -14.03
N VAL A 59 -4.77 4.46 -13.55
CA VAL A 59 -5.89 4.81 -12.68
C VAL A 59 -6.57 6.05 -13.21
N ARG A 60 -7.90 6.05 -13.18
CA ARG A 60 -8.70 7.20 -13.60
C ARG A 60 -8.83 8.20 -12.47
N HIS A 61 -8.20 9.35 -12.63
CA HIS A 61 -8.38 10.52 -11.76
C HIS A 61 -9.49 11.44 -12.33
N PRO A 62 -10.45 11.92 -11.51
CA PRO A 62 -11.58 12.70 -12.00
C PRO A 62 -11.21 13.97 -12.78
N VAL A 63 -10.06 14.58 -12.45
CA VAL A 63 -9.60 15.84 -13.06
C VAL A 63 -8.49 15.63 -14.09
N LEU A 64 -7.61 14.64 -13.88
CA LEU A 64 -6.37 14.49 -14.67
C LEU A 64 -6.52 13.43 -15.78
N GLY A 65 -7.66 12.75 -15.85
CA GLY A 65 -7.86 11.64 -16.78
C GLY A 65 -7.11 10.40 -16.29
N GLU A 66 -6.48 9.68 -17.21
CA GLU A 66 -5.68 8.50 -16.86
C GLU A 66 -4.29 8.94 -16.36
N VAL A 67 -3.94 8.49 -15.16
CA VAL A 67 -2.63 8.68 -14.56
C VAL A 67 -2.04 7.32 -14.23
N TRP A 68 -0.72 7.22 -14.35
CA TRP A 68 0.02 5.98 -14.10
C TRP A 68 0.81 6.13 -12.81
N PHE A 69 0.67 5.18 -11.90
CA PHE A 69 1.45 5.17 -10.66
C PHE A 69 1.52 3.78 -10.03
N GLU A 70 2.56 3.57 -9.24
CA GLU A 70 2.73 2.37 -8.45
C GLU A 70 1.65 2.25 -7.36
N PRO A 71 0.86 1.16 -7.34
CA PRO A 71 -0.17 0.93 -6.34
C PRO A 71 0.39 0.99 -4.91
N THR A 72 -0.31 1.74 -4.05
CA THR A 72 -0.04 1.74 -2.61
C THR A 72 -1.00 0.81 -1.88
N PHE A 73 -0.54 0.22 -0.78
CA PHE A 73 -1.38 -0.60 0.07
C PHE A 73 -1.91 0.20 1.26
N ASN A 74 -3.20 0.06 1.58
CA ASN A 74 -3.81 0.73 2.71
C ASN A 74 -3.10 0.33 4.02
N ILE A 75 -2.70 1.31 4.84
CA ILE A 75 -1.96 1.07 6.08
C ILE A 75 -2.73 0.19 7.09
N ASN A 76 -4.07 0.22 7.06
CA ASN A 76 -4.91 -0.58 7.96
C ASN A 76 -4.76 -2.09 7.75
N ARG A 77 -4.14 -2.52 6.64
CA ARG A 77 -3.77 -3.92 6.37
C ARG A 77 -2.58 -4.41 7.17
N PHE A 78 -1.95 -3.52 7.93
CA PHE A 78 -0.72 -3.80 8.65
C PHE A 78 -0.82 -3.46 10.13
N ARG A 79 0.11 -4.04 10.88
CA ARG A 79 0.34 -3.78 12.30
C ARG A 79 1.82 -3.59 12.56
N THR A 80 2.15 -2.94 13.67
CA THR A 80 3.52 -2.92 14.19
C THR A 80 3.96 -4.34 14.57
N LEU A 81 5.26 -4.53 14.81
CA LEU A 81 5.79 -5.83 15.28
C LEU A 81 5.22 -6.25 16.66
N LEU A 82 4.64 -5.31 17.41
CA LEU A 82 3.96 -5.56 18.68
C LEU A 82 2.45 -5.82 18.50
N GLY A 83 1.98 -5.99 17.26
CA GLY A 83 0.58 -6.26 16.93
C GLY A 83 -0.36 -5.05 17.03
N GLN A 84 0.16 -3.84 17.27
CA GLN A 84 -0.65 -2.64 17.42
C GLN A 84 -0.99 -2.03 16.05
N PRO A 85 -2.13 -1.33 15.91
CA PRO A 85 -2.39 -0.49 14.73
C PRO A 85 -1.25 0.50 14.51
N VAL A 86 -0.83 0.66 13.25
CA VAL A 86 0.19 1.65 12.88
C VAL A 86 -0.42 3.04 13.00
N ARG A 87 0.16 3.90 13.83
CA ARG A 87 -0.34 5.27 14.03
C ARG A 87 0.28 6.25 13.04
N GLN A 88 -0.40 7.37 12.80
CA GLN A 88 0.03 8.35 11.82
C GLN A 88 1.38 8.98 12.18
N GLU A 89 1.64 9.23 13.45
CA GLU A 89 2.89 9.84 13.93
C GLU A 89 4.11 8.95 13.60
N GLU A 90 3.92 7.62 13.60
CA GLU A 90 4.98 6.67 13.25
C GLU A 90 5.33 6.69 11.76
N LEU A 91 4.37 7.10 10.91
CA LEU A 91 4.53 7.20 9.45
C LEU A 91 5.16 8.52 9.03
N GLU A 92 4.94 9.61 9.77
CA GLU A 92 5.45 10.95 9.42
C GLU A 92 6.99 11.01 9.43
N MET A 93 7.64 10.16 10.22
CA MET A 93 9.11 10.06 10.27
C MET A 93 9.73 9.41 9.02
N ILE A 94 8.92 8.76 8.15
CA ILE A 94 9.42 7.99 7.01
C ILE A 94 9.66 8.85 5.78
N ASN A 95 8.85 9.91 5.61
CA ASN A 95 8.96 10.84 4.48
C ASN A 95 9.85 12.06 4.79
N SER A 96 10.44 12.10 5.99
CA SER A 96 11.31 13.19 6.47
C SER A 96 12.73 13.09 5.94
#